data_AF-A0A958IWZ9-F1
#
_entry.id   AF-A0A958IWZ9-F1
#
_cell.length_a   1.000
_cell.length_b   1.000
_cell.length_c   1.000
_cell.angle_alpha   90.00
_cell.angle_beta   90.00
_cell.angle_gamma   90.00
#
_symmetry.space_group_name_H-M   'P 1'
#
loop_
_entity.id
_entity.type
_entity.pdbx_description
1 polymer ?
#
loop_
_entity_poly.entity_id
_entity_poly.type
_entity_poly.pdbx_seq_one_letter_code
_entity_poly.pdbx_strand_id
1 'polypeptide(L)'
;ALVGNALCFAAMALAPTFLSLMTARFIEGAMHITALTAWMATAADLSPRGRAGRIMGVLGGLIILGITIGVPLGGVVARHSVTAVLWFAALFSILAALLALPLRPVTSNIRERFRFREYYDHLRTHPELLIPYAYSFIDRLSIGVVVSTLTIYMSDILALTPAQRGIELSFFLLPFALLSYPVGRLSDRIGRSGLMVTGSICFGIVFMSYGYVSG
;
A
#
# COMPACT_ATOMS: atom_id res chain seq x y z
N ALA A 1 -12.39 -0.06 11.73
CA ALA A 1 -11.35 -0.69 10.88
C ALA A 1 -10.16 -1.18 11.70
N LEU A 2 -9.41 -0.32 12.41
CA LEU A 2 -8.20 -0.71 13.16
C LEU A 2 -8.44 -1.85 14.17
N VAL A 3 -9.52 -1.79 14.94
CA VAL A 3 -9.91 -2.88 15.87
C VAL A 3 -10.25 -4.17 15.11
N GLY A 4 -10.94 -4.06 13.97
CA GLY A 4 -11.23 -5.22 13.11
C GLY A 4 -9.95 -5.86 12.57
N ASN A 5 -8.97 -5.03 12.17
CA ASN A 5 -7.65 -5.47 11.72
C ASN A 5 -6.91 -6.24 12.82
N ALA A 6 -6.95 -5.74 14.06
CA ALA A 6 -6.36 -6.42 15.21
C ALA A 6 -7.00 -7.78 15.48
N LEU A 7 -8.34 -7.86 15.41
CA LEU A 7 -9.06 -9.12 15.55
C LEU A 7 -8.71 -10.12 14.44
N CYS A 8 -8.59 -9.66 13.20
CA CYS A 8 -8.16 -10.51 12.09
C CYS A 8 -6.72 -11.03 12.28
N PHE A 9 -5.78 -10.19 12.73
CA PHE A 9 -4.42 -10.64 13.04
C PHE A 9 -4.36 -11.65 14.19
N ALA A 10 -5.17 -11.47 15.25
CA ALA A 10 -5.28 -12.45 16.32
C ALA A 10 -5.90 -13.77 15.83
N ALA A 11 -6.97 -13.70 15.03
CA ALA A 11 -7.61 -14.88 14.42
C ALA A 11 -6.64 -15.66 13.53
N MET A 12 -5.81 -14.94 12.78
CA MET A 12 -4.72 -15.52 11.99
C MET A 12 -3.63 -16.18 12.83
N ALA A 13 -3.25 -15.58 13.96
CA ALA A 13 -2.22 -16.14 14.84
C ALA A 13 -2.66 -17.45 15.50
N LEU A 14 -3.97 -17.63 15.68
CA LEU A 14 -4.61 -18.81 16.25
C LEU A 14 -5.13 -19.79 15.18
N ALA A 15 -4.95 -19.50 13.90
CA ALA A 15 -5.53 -20.27 12.81
C ALA A 15 -4.94 -21.70 12.76
N PRO A 16 -5.76 -22.75 12.97
CA PRO A 16 -5.26 -24.13 13.02
C PRO A 16 -5.00 -24.72 11.63
N THR A 17 -5.59 -24.15 10.58
CA THR A 17 -5.48 -24.66 9.20
C THR A 17 -5.15 -23.54 8.23
N PHE A 18 -4.49 -23.90 7.12
CA PHE A 18 -4.19 -22.96 6.04
C PHE A 18 -5.44 -22.25 5.51
N LEU A 19 -6.56 -22.97 5.35
CA LEU A 19 -7.81 -22.39 4.88
C LEU A 19 -8.34 -21.32 5.84
N SER A 20 -8.34 -21.60 7.16
CA SER A 20 -8.74 -20.62 8.17
C SER A 20 -7.83 -19.38 8.22
N LEU A 21 -6.55 -19.56 7.92
CA LEU A 21 -5.59 -18.46 7.81
C LEU A 21 -5.87 -17.61 6.57
N MET A 22 -6.15 -18.25 5.43
CA MET A 22 -6.47 -17.56 4.17
C MET A 22 -7.81 -16.82 4.23
N THR A 23 -8.84 -17.38 4.86
CA THR A 23 -10.12 -16.68 5.03
C THR A 23 -9.96 -15.46 5.93
N ALA A 24 -9.23 -15.59 7.04
CA ALA A 24 -8.92 -14.46 7.91
C ALA A 24 -8.10 -13.38 7.18
N ARG A 25 -7.12 -13.77 6.33
CA ARG A 25 -6.38 -12.83 5.47
C ARG A 25 -7.25 -12.11 4.47
N PHE A 26 -8.18 -12.81 3.84
CA PHE A 26 -9.09 -12.21 2.87
C PHE A 26 -9.95 -11.13 3.54
N ILE A 27 -10.50 -11.44 4.73
CA ILE A 27 -11.30 -10.50 5.51
C ILE A 27 -10.45 -9.30 5.96
N GLU A 28 -9.24 -9.56 6.45
CA GLU A 28 -8.29 -8.52 6.86
C GLU A 28 -8.00 -7.55 5.71
N GLY A 29 -7.65 -8.08 4.53
CA GLY A 29 -7.39 -7.28 3.34
C GLY A 29 -8.59 -6.42 2.93
N ALA A 30 -9.81 -6.98 2.94
CA ALA A 30 -11.03 -6.24 2.62
C ALA A 30 -11.29 -5.09 3.60
N MET A 31 -11.08 -5.31 4.90
CA MET A 31 -11.20 -4.26 5.92
C MET A 31 -10.10 -3.20 5.78
N HIS A 32 -8.86 -3.64 5.54
CA HIS A 32 -7.69 -2.78 5.44
C HIS A 32 -7.80 -1.81 4.25
N ILE A 33 -8.09 -2.33 3.06
CA ILE A 33 -8.18 -1.49 1.86
C ILE A 33 -9.33 -0.50 1.94
N THR A 34 -10.49 -0.92 2.46
CA THR A 34 -11.65 -0.04 2.61
C THR A 34 -11.34 1.13 3.55
N ALA A 35 -10.65 0.85 4.66
CA ALA A 35 -10.23 1.88 5.61
C ALA A 35 -9.21 2.85 5.00
N LEU A 36 -8.23 2.32 4.27
CA LEU A 36 -7.21 3.10 3.58
C LEU A 36 -7.83 4.03 2.53
N THR A 37 -8.74 3.49 1.70
CA THR A 37 -9.44 4.27 0.67
C THR A 37 -10.31 5.36 1.29
N ALA A 38 -11.06 5.06 2.35
CA ALA A 38 -11.87 6.07 3.05
C ALA A 38 -10.99 7.21 3.62
N TRP A 39 -9.83 6.87 4.17
CA TRP A 39 -8.88 7.85 4.68
C TRP A 39 -8.28 8.72 3.56
N MET A 40 -7.83 8.12 2.45
CA MET A 40 -7.31 8.88 1.31
C MET A 40 -8.38 9.74 0.64
N ALA A 41 -9.62 9.24 0.52
CA ALA A 41 -10.74 10.01 -0.01
C ALA A 41 -11.03 11.24 0.87
N THR A 42 -11.14 11.04 2.18
CA THR A 42 -11.36 12.14 3.13
C THR A 42 -10.23 13.17 3.07
N ALA A 43 -8.98 12.72 2.97
CA ALA A 43 -7.85 13.61 2.81
C ALA A 43 -7.87 14.38 1.47
N ALA A 44 -8.37 13.76 0.40
CA ALA A 44 -8.52 14.41 -0.90
C ALA A 44 -9.62 15.48 -0.85
N ASP A 45 -10.74 15.21 -0.20
CA ASP A 45 -11.86 16.14 -0.06
C ASP A 45 -11.48 17.38 0.77
N LEU A 46 -10.66 17.20 1.81
CA LEU A 46 -10.16 18.29 2.65
C LEU A 46 -8.95 19.03 2.04
N SER A 47 -8.38 18.51 0.94
CA SER A 47 -7.20 19.10 0.34
C SER A 47 -7.54 20.43 -0.37
N PRO A 48 -6.81 21.52 -0.09
CA PRO A 48 -6.98 22.77 -0.84
C PRO A 48 -6.75 22.55 -2.35
N ARG A 49 -7.54 23.25 -3.17
CA ARG A 49 -7.39 23.21 -4.64
C ARG A 49 -5.94 23.51 -5.04
N GLY A 50 -5.37 22.68 -5.91
CA GLY A 50 -3.97 22.78 -6.37
C GLY A 50 -2.90 22.33 -5.36
N ARG A 51 -3.28 21.70 -4.24
CA ARG A 51 -2.35 21.09 -3.27
C ARG A 51 -2.64 19.61 -2.98
N ALA A 52 -3.57 19.01 -3.70
CA ALA A 52 -3.98 17.63 -3.51
C ALA A 52 -2.80 16.66 -3.76
N GLY A 53 -1.97 16.92 -4.78
CA GLY A 53 -0.78 16.13 -5.09
C GLY A 53 0.24 16.16 -3.96
N ARG A 54 0.51 17.33 -3.35
CA ARG A 54 1.39 17.44 -2.17
C ARG A 54 0.85 16.65 -0.99
N ILE A 55 -0.43 16.82 -0.65
CA ILE A 55 -1.03 16.15 0.50
C ILE A 55 -1.01 14.64 0.28
N MET A 56 -1.46 14.16 -0.88
CA MET A 56 -1.40 12.75 -1.24
C MET A 56 0.02 12.20 -1.29
N GLY A 57 0.99 13.01 -1.73
CA GLY A 57 2.42 12.66 -1.70
C GLY A 57 2.97 12.50 -0.29
N VAL A 58 2.58 13.37 0.66
CA VAL A 58 2.93 13.19 2.08
C VAL A 58 2.27 11.93 2.63
N LEU A 59 0.97 11.74 2.41
CA LEU A 59 0.23 10.60 2.95
C LEU A 59 0.74 9.27 2.38
N GLY A 60 0.93 9.19 1.07
CA GLY A 60 1.54 8.04 0.39
C GLY A 60 2.97 7.78 0.87
N GLY A 61 3.77 8.84 1.04
CA GLY A 61 5.12 8.75 1.59
C GLY A 61 5.13 8.19 3.01
N LEU A 62 4.20 8.62 3.87
CA LEU A 62 4.06 8.10 5.24
C LEU A 62 3.64 6.63 5.27
N ILE A 63 2.76 6.19 4.35
CA ILE A 63 2.44 4.76 4.22
C ILE A 63 3.69 3.96 3.86
N ILE A 64 4.42 4.40 2.83
CA ILE A 64 5.63 3.70 2.37
C ILE A 64 6.68 3.72 3.48
N LEU A 65 6.90 4.85 4.16
CA LEU A 65 7.81 4.93 5.32
C LEU A 65 7.41 3.95 6.43
N GLY A 66 6.11 3.82 6.71
CA GLY A 66 5.60 2.83 7.66
C GLY A 66 5.96 1.40 7.26
N ILE A 67 5.87 1.07 5.97
CA ILE A 67 6.29 -0.23 5.42
C ILE A 67 7.82 -0.37 5.52
N THR A 68 8.57 0.64 5.11
CA THR A 68 10.05 0.68 5.16
C THR A 68 10.58 0.46 6.58
N ILE A 69 9.91 0.99 7.61
CA ILE A 69 10.32 0.75 9.01
C ILE A 69 9.77 -0.59 9.52
N GLY A 70 8.56 -0.94 9.10
CA GLY A 70 7.84 -2.11 9.59
C GLY A 70 8.41 -3.44 9.10
N VAL A 71 8.91 -3.52 7.86
CA VAL A 71 9.40 -4.79 7.28
C VAL A 71 10.67 -5.31 7.99
N PRO A 72 11.73 -4.51 8.28
CA PRO A 72 12.87 -4.95 9.08
C PRO A 72 12.46 -5.35 10.49
N LEU A 73 11.58 -4.55 11.11
CA LEU A 73 11.10 -4.81 12.46
C LEU A 73 10.35 -6.15 12.53
N GLY A 74 9.47 -6.41 11.54
CA GLY A 74 8.80 -7.68 11.36
C GLY A 74 9.78 -8.83 11.14
N GLY A 75 10.82 -8.62 10.34
CA GLY A 75 11.88 -9.61 10.11
C GLY A 75 12.68 -9.97 11.37
N VAL A 76 12.95 -8.99 12.24
CA VAL A 76 13.61 -9.21 13.54
C VAL A 76 12.73 -10.03 14.48
N VAL A 77 11.43 -9.70 14.57
CA VAL A 77 10.45 -10.43 15.39
C VAL A 77 10.26 -11.86 14.85
N ALA A 78 10.23 -12.02 13.52
CA ALA A 78 10.07 -13.30 12.85
C ALA A 78 11.17 -14.32 13.17
N ARG A 79 12.35 -13.89 13.64
CA ARG A 79 13.41 -14.81 14.10
C ARG A 79 13.00 -15.67 15.28
N HIS A 80 12.09 -15.20 16.13
CA HIS A 80 11.61 -15.95 17.29
C HIS A 80 10.42 -16.83 16.91
N SER A 81 9.43 -16.26 16.22
CA SER A 81 8.28 -17.00 15.70
C SER A 81 7.56 -16.18 14.64
N VAL A 82 7.03 -16.87 13.62
CA VAL A 82 6.15 -16.25 12.61
C VAL A 82 4.85 -15.74 13.24
N THR A 83 4.32 -16.44 14.24
CA THR A 83 3.08 -16.02 14.93
C THR A 83 3.29 -14.79 15.82
N ALA A 84 4.51 -14.57 16.32
CA ALA A 84 4.84 -13.38 17.11
C ALA A 84 4.69 -12.10 16.29
N VAL A 85 4.96 -12.14 14.99
CA VAL A 85 4.75 -11.01 14.07
C VAL A 85 3.28 -10.62 13.99
N LEU A 86 2.38 -11.61 13.98
CA LEU A 86 0.93 -11.38 13.93
C LEU A 86 0.40 -10.77 15.22
N TRP A 87 0.87 -11.25 16.37
CA TRP A 87 0.54 -10.66 17.67
C TRP A 87 1.06 -9.23 17.80
N PHE A 88 2.27 -8.97 17.32
CA PHE A 88 2.84 -7.62 17.31
C PHE A 88 2.04 -6.68 16.41
N ALA A 89 1.61 -7.14 15.23
CA ALA A 89 0.74 -6.37 14.33
C ALA A 89 -0.65 -6.10 14.95
N ALA A 90 -1.21 -7.07 15.68
CA ALA A 90 -2.46 -6.89 16.42
C ALA A 90 -2.31 -5.81 17.51
N LEU A 91 -1.23 -5.88 18.31
CA LEU A 91 -0.93 -4.90 19.34
C LEU A 91 -0.75 -3.49 18.75
N PHE A 92 0.01 -3.35 17.66
CA PHE A 92 0.18 -2.07 16.97
C PHE A 92 -1.13 -1.51 16.43
N SER A 93 -2.00 -2.38 15.89
CA SER A 93 -3.32 -1.97 15.40
C SER A 93 -4.23 -1.48 16.54
N ILE A 94 -4.17 -2.10 17.72
CA ILE A 94 -4.88 -1.64 18.92
C ILE A 94 -4.31 -0.31 19.40
N LEU A 95 -2.98 -0.18 19.49
CA LEU A 95 -2.34 1.06 19.92
C LEU A 95 -2.69 2.22 18.97
N ALA A 96 -2.68 1.98 17.66
CA ALA A 96 -3.13 2.95 16.67
C ALA A 96 -4.62 3.31 16.86
N ALA A 97 -5.47 2.33 17.20
CA ALA A 97 -6.88 2.59 17.49
C ALA A 97 -7.05 3.47 18.75
N LEU A 98 -6.28 3.21 19.81
CA LEU A 98 -6.29 3.99 21.05
C LEU A 98 -5.81 5.43 20.80
N LEU A 99 -4.74 5.61 20.03
CA LEU A 99 -4.23 6.93 19.63
C LEU A 99 -5.21 7.68 18.73
N ALA A 100 -6.09 6.97 18.02
CA ALA A 100 -7.13 7.57 17.20
C ALA A 100 -8.39 7.97 17.98
N LEU A 101 -8.61 7.48 19.21
CA LEU A 101 -9.78 7.84 20.03
C LEU A 101 -9.96 9.36 20.28
N PRO A 102 -8.91 10.15 20.56
CA PRO A 102 -9.07 11.60 20.75
C PRO A 102 -9.31 12.37 19.44
N LEU A 103 -9.12 11.73 18.27
CA LEU A 103 -9.34 12.38 16.99
C LEU A 103 -10.83 12.47 16.71
N ARG A 104 -11.29 13.68 16.36
CA ARG A 104 -12.69 13.88 15.97
C ARG A 104 -12.94 13.14 14.66
N PRO A 105 -14.02 12.33 14.57
CA PRO A 105 -14.37 11.68 13.31
C PRO A 105 -14.65 12.77 12.28
N VAL A 106 -13.94 12.71 11.14
CA VAL A 106 -14.27 13.55 9.99
C VAL A 106 -15.52 12.94 9.36
N THR A 107 -16.67 13.53 9.65
CA THR A 107 -17.93 13.15 9.00
C THR A 107 -17.97 13.80 7.61
N SER A 108 -17.62 13.05 6.57
CA SER A 108 -18.06 13.40 5.21
C SER A 108 -19.53 12.98 5.08
N ASN A 109 -20.39 13.89 4.64
CA ASN A 109 -21.85 13.72 4.65
C ASN A 109 -22.37 12.83 3.50
N ILE A 110 -21.53 11.93 2.99
CA ILE A 110 -21.80 11.17 1.77
C ILE A 110 -22.46 9.85 2.15
N ARG A 111 -23.78 9.91 2.35
CA ARG A 111 -24.64 8.74 2.45
C ARG A 111 -25.14 8.38 1.04
N GLU A 112 -24.22 8.14 0.11
CA GLU A 112 -24.60 7.67 -1.22
C GLU A 112 -24.94 6.17 -1.14
N ARG A 113 -26.15 5.82 -1.60
CA ARG A 113 -26.54 4.43 -1.79
C ARG A 113 -25.68 3.87 -2.91
N PHE A 114 -24.77 2.95 -2.58
CA PHE A 114 -23.96 2.25 -3.57
C PHE A 114 -24.87 1.55 -4.58
N ARG A 115 -24.86 2.02 -5.84
CA ARG A 115 -25.70 1.46 -6.90
C ARG A 115 -24.82 1.02 -8.06
N PHE A 116 -24.59 -0.30 -8.16
CA PHE A 116 -23.75 -0.91 -9.21
C PHE A 116 -24.09 -0.43 -10.62
N ARG A 117 -25.38 -0.16 -10.89
CA ARG A 117 -25.84 0.33 -12.20
C ARG A 117 -25.30 1.70 -12.57
N GLU A 118 -25.26 2.63 -11.61
CA GLU A 118 -24.78 4.00 -11.83
C GLU A 118 -23.26 4.03 -12.06
N TYR A 119 -22.50 3.18 -11.36
CA TYR A 119 -21.07 3.01 -11.61
C TYR A 119 -20.77 2.47 -13.01
N TYR A 120 -21.51 1.43 -13.44
CA TYR A 120 -21.34 0.84 -14.76
C TYR A 120 -21.72 1.81 -15.88
N ASP A 121 -22.83 2.55 -15.72
CA ASP A 121 -23.24 3.57 -16.68
C ASP A 121 -22.20 4.71 -16.73
N HIS A 122 -21.60 5.08 -15.60
CA HIS A 122 -20.56 6.11 -15.54
C HIS A 122 -19.25 5.70 -16.27
N LEU A 123 -18.83 4.44 -16.10
CA LEU A 123 -17.69 3.89 -16.85
C LEU A 123 -17.97 3.81 -18.36
N ARG A 124 -19.22 3.54 -18.75
CA ARG A 124 -19.62 3.55 -20.16
C ARG A 124 -19.60 4.95 -20.76
N THR A 125 -19.96 5.97 -19.99
CA THR A 125 -19.96 7.37 -20.45
C THR A 125 -18.57 8.00 -20.46
N HIS A 126 -17.64 7.50 -19.64
CA HIS A 126 -16.27 8.00 -19.52
C HIS A 126 -15.23 6.89 -19.73
N PRO A 127 -15.12 6.34 -20.96
CA PRO A 127 -14.17 5.26 -21.26
C PRO A 127 -12.70 5.68 -21.02
N GLU A 128 -12.39 6.98 -21.02
CA GLU A 128 -11.07 7.51 -20.68
C GLU A 128 -10.58 7.13 -19.27
N LEU A 129 -11.50 6.80 -18.35
CA LEU A 129 -11.17 6.35 -16.99
C LEU A 129 -10.69 4.89 -16.95
N LEU A 130 -10.98 4.09 -17.98
CA LEU A 130 -10.52 2.70 -18.05
C LEU A 130 -9.00 2.61 -18.14
N ILE A 131 -8.35 3.59 -18.79
CA ILE A 131 -6.89 3.63 -18.95
C ILE A 131 -6.18 3.73 -17.58
N PRO A 132 -6.44 4.75 -16.73
CA PRO A 132 -5.79 4.84 -15.42
C PRO A 132 -6.18 3.70 -14.48
N TYR A 133 -7.38 3.13 -14.59
CA TYR A 133 -7.77 1.95 -13.81
C TYR A 133 -7.01 0.69 -14.23
N ALA A 134 -6.95 0.41 -15.53
CA ALA A 134 -6.17 -0.71 -16.06
C ALA A 134 -4.68 -0.57 -15.72
N TYR A 135 -4.13 0.64 -15.88
CA TYR A 135 -2.76 0.94 -15.49
C TYR A 135 -2.52 0.66 -14.00
N SER A 136 -3.39 1.17 -13.11
CA SER A 136 -3.25 0.97 -11.67
C SER A 136 -3.38 -0.51 -11.29
N PHE A 137 -4.28 -1.25 -11.94
CA PHE A 137 -4.43 -2.68 -11.72
C PHE A 137 -3.18 -3.46 -12.13
N ILE A 138 -2.66 -3.20 -13.33
CA ILE A 138 -1.44 -3.84 -13.84
C ILE A 138 -0.27 -3.51 -12.93
N ASP A 139 -0.08 -2.24 -12.56
CA ASP A 139 0.97 -1.79 -11.65
C ASP A 139 0.91 -2.52 -10.30
N ARG A 140 -0.27 -2.56 -9.65
CA ARG A 140 -0.44 -3.23 -8.36
C ARG A 140 -0.20 -4.74 -8.45
N LEU A 141 -0.66 -5.37 -9.54
CA LEU A 141 -0.43 -6.79 -9.78
C LEU A 141 1.07 -7.08 -10.00
N SER A 142 1.74 -6.29 -10.83
CA SER A 142 3.17 -6.39 -11.09
C SER A 142 3.99 -6.23 -9.82
N ILE A 143 3.67 -5.25 -8.98
CA ILE A 143 4.32 -5.07 -7.67
C ILE A 143 4.13 -6.31 -6.79
N GLY A 144 2.93 -6.90 -6.75
CA GLY A 144 2.67 -8.11 -5.98
C GLY A 144 3.53 -9.30 -6.43
N VAL A 145 3.64 -9.51 -7.76
CA VAL A 145 4.47 -10.56 -8.34
C VAL A 145 5.95 -10.33 -8.05
N VAL A 146 6.43 -9.08 -8.23
CA VAL A 146 7.84 -8.72 -8.01
C VAL A 146 8.22 -8.89 -6.55
N VAL A 147 7.45 -8.36 -5.61
CA VAL A 147 7.76 -8.45 -4.17
C VAL A 147 7.75 -9.90 -3.68
N SER A 148 6.78 -10.71 -4.13
CA SER A 148 6.72 -12.14 -3.80
C SER A 148 7.94 -12.89 -4.32
N THR A 149 8.22 -12.76 -5.62
CA THR A 149 9.34 -13.44 -6.28
C THR A 149 10.69 -12.99 -5.70
N LEU A 150 10.87 -11.69 -5.46
CA LEU A 150 12.07 -11.13 -4.87
C LEU A 150 12.32 -11.67 -3.45
N THR A 151 11.27 -11.77 -2.63
CA THR A 151 11.39 -12.28 -1.25
C THR A 151 11.75 -13.76 -1.21
N ILE A 152 11.22 -14.54 -2.16
CA ILE A 152 11.57 -15.96 -2.36
C ILE A 152 13.01 -16.09 -2.85
N TYR A 153 13.42 -15.32 -3.85
CA TYR A 153 14.79 -15.30 -4.36
C TYR A 153 15.81 -15.01 -3.25
N MET A 154 15.54 -13.98 -2.44
CA MET A 154 16.39 -13.64 -1.30
C MET A 154 16.44 -14.74 -0.23
N SER A 155 15.37 -15.52 -0.09
CA SER A 155 15.28 -16.64 0.84
C SER A 155 16.03 -17.87 0.34
N ASP A 156 15.75 -18.30 -0.89
CA ASP A 156 16.11 -19.63 -1.37
C ASP A 156 17.45 -19.64 -2.11
N ILE A 157 17.83 -18.53 -2.75
CA ILE A 157 19.07 -18.43 -3.52
C ILE A 157 20.14 -17.70 -2.73
N LEU A 158 19.81 -16.55 -2.11
CA LEU A 158 20.76 -15.78 -1.31
C LEU A 158 20.85 -16.26 0.15
N ALA A 159 20.00 -17.20 0.57
CA ALA A 159 19.95 -17.76 1.93
C ALA A 159 19.87 -16.68 3.04
N LEU A 160 19.24 -15.53 2.75
CA LEU A 160 19.20 -14.40 3.67
C LEU A 160 18.22 -14.65 4.82
N THR A 161 18.64 -14.28 6.02
CA THR A 161 17.77 -14.32 7.21
C THR A 161 16.57 -13.36 7.04
N PRO A 162 15.44 -13.60 7.75
CA PRO A 162 14.27 -12.70 7.68
C PRO A 162 14.59 -11.23 7.98
N ALA A 163 15.53 -10.98 8.89
CA ALA A 163 15.96 -9.63 9.24
C ALA A 163 16.75 -8.96 8.10
N GLN A 164 17.68 -9.68 7.45
CA GLN A 164 18.44 -9.17 6.31
C GLN A 164 17.52 -8.85 5.14
N ARG A 165 16.59 -9.76 4.81
CA ARG A 165 15.57 -9.53 3.76
C ARG A 165 14.78 -8.25 4.02
N GLY A 166 14.40 -8.01 5.27
CA GLY A 166 13.67 -6.80 5.61
C GLY A 166 14.49 -5.52 5.45
N ILE A 167 15.77 -5.55 5.81
CA ILE A 167 16.69 -4.42 5.61
C ILE A 167 16.85 -4.09 4.12
N GLU A 168 17.07 -5.10 3.28
CA GLU A 168 17.21 -4.91 1.82
C GLU A 168 15.94 -4.32 1.20
N LEU A 169 14.77 -4.86 1.54
CA LEU A 169 13.47 -4.32 1.10
C LEU A 169 13.28 -2.87 1.56
N SER A 170 13.85 -2.50 2.70
CA SER A 170 13.72 -1.14 3.23
C SER A 170 14.60 -0.15 2.47
N PHE A 171 15.83 -0.53 2.15
CA PHE A 171 16.68 0.27 1.25
C PHE A 171 16.03 0.43 -0.12
N PHE A 172 15.34 -0.61 -0.62
CA PHE A 172 14.57 -0.51 -1.85
C PHE A 172 13.38 0.46 -1.74
N LEU A 173 12.64 0.46 -0.64
CA LEU A 173 11.43 1.29 -0.46
C LEU A 173 11.72 2.73 -0.01
N LEU A 174 12.86 2.98 0.63
CA LEU A 174 13.20 4.28 1.20
C LEU A 174 13.18 5.43 0.18
N PRO A 175 13.74 5.29 -1.04
CA PRO A 175 13.63 6.33 -2.07
C PRO A 175 12.19 6.66 -2.44
N PHE A 176 11.31 5.67 -2.56
CA PHE A 176 9.89 5.91 -2.88
C PHE A 176 9.22 6.74 -1.79
N ALA A 177 9.50 6.41 -0.53
CA ALA A 177 8.99 7.13 0.63
C ALA A 177 9.42 8.61 0.62
N LEU A 178 10.72 8.86 0.39
CA LEU A 178 11.31 10.20 0.35
C LEU A 178 10.85 11.02 -0.86
N LEU A 179 10.72 10.37 -2.02
CA LEU A 179 10.34 11.02 -3.28
C LEU A 179 8.84 11.25 -3.42
N SER A 180 8.00 10.59 -2.63
CA SER A 180 6.53 10.74 -2.70
C SER A 180 6.09 12.20 -2.52
N TYR A 181 6.67 12.95 -1.57
CA TYR A 181 6.37 14.37 -1.38
C TYR A 181 6.82 15.27 -2.54
N PRO A 182 8.11 15.29 -2.96
CA PRO A 182 8.55 16.17 -4.04
C PRO A 182 7.86 15.85 -5.37
N VAL A 183 7.61 14.56 -5.67
CA VAL A 183 6.87 14.14 -6.86
C VAL A 183 5.40 14.53 -6.76
N GLY A 184 4.76 14.39 -5.59
CA GLY A 184 3.41 14.88 -5.35
C GLY A 184 3.30 16.41 -5.52
N ARG A 185 4.31 17.14 -5.06
CA ARG A 185 4.44 18.60 -5.28
C ARG A 185 4.61 18.96 -6.75
N LEU A 186 5.37 18.19 -7.49
CA LEU A 186 5.57 18.38 -8.91
C LEU A 186 4.27 18.10 -9.67
N SER A 187 3.53 17.05 -9.29
CA SER A 187 2.23 16.68 -9.87
C SER A 187 1.22 17.84 -9.83
N ASP A 188 1.19 18.60 -8.73
CA ASP A 188 0.34 19.79 -8.61
C ASP A 188 0.71 20.91 -9.62
N ARG A 189 1.95 20.91 -10.15
CA ARG A 189 2.43 21.93 -11.10
C ARG A 189 2.29 21.52 -12.55
N ILE A 190 2.67 20.28 -12.90
CA ILE A 190 2.72 19.79 -14.29
C ILE A 190 1.49 18.98 -14.70
N GLY A 191 0.59 18.70 -13.75
CA GLY A 191 -0.56 17.82 -13.97
C GLY A 191 -0.20 16.35 -13.81
N ARG A 192 -1.21 15.56 -13.38
CA ARG A 192 -1.06 14.15 -13.00
C ARG A 192 -0.74 13.26 -14.21
N SER A 193 -1.45 13.46 -15.32
CA SER A 193 -1.33 12.63 -16.52
C SER A 193 0.05 12.75 -17.17
N GLY A 194 0.59 13.98 -17.26
CA GLY A 194 1.93 14.22 -17.79
C GLY A 194 3.00 13.50 -16.96
N LEU A 195 2.91 13.62 -15.63
CA LEU A 195 3.85 12.98 -14.71
C LEU A 195 3.81 11.44 -14.78
N MET A 196 2.63 10.82 -14.92
CA MET A 196 2.49 9.37 -15.09
C MET A 196 3.17 8.87 -16.37
N VAL A 197 2.98 9.59 -17.48
CA VAL A 197 3.60 9.22 -18.77
C VAL A 197 5.11 9.36 -18.69
N THR A 198 5.62 10.50 -18.20
CA THR A 198 7.07 10.71 -18.06
C THR A 198 7.71 9.68 -17.14
N GLY A 199 7.07 9.37 -15.99
CA GLY A 199 7.55 8.35 -15.07
C GLY A 199 7.61 6.95 -15.70
N SER A 200 6.59 6.59 -16.49
CA SER A 200 6.53 5.29 -17.17
C SER A 200 7.60 5.16 -18.26
N ILE A 201 7.87 6.23 -19.01
CA ILE A 201 8.95 6.27 -20.01
C ILE A 201 10.32 6.14 -19.32
N CYS A 202 10.56 6.92 -18.27
CA CYS A 202 11.81 6.82 -17.49
C CYS A 202 12.02 5.41 -16.93
N PHE A 203 10.97 4.80 -16.37
CA PHE A 203 11.03 3.43 -15.87
C PHE A 203 11.36 2.43 -16.98
N GLY A 204 10.72 2.55 -18.15
CA GLY A 204 11.00 1.70 -19.31
C GLY A 204 12.44 1.81 -19.81
N ILE A 205 13.00 3.02 -19.86
CA ILE A 205 14.40 3.25 -20.27
C ILE A 205 15.36 2.61 -19.27
N VAL A 206 15.13 2.80 -17.96
CA VAL A 206 15.95 2.17 -16.91
C VAL A 206 15.87 0.65 -17.02
N PHE A 207 14.68 0.10 -17.22
CA PHE A 207 14.49 -1.34 -17.39
C PHE A 207 15.23 -1.88 -18.62
N MET A 208 15.17 -1.18 -19.75
CA MET A 208 15.94 -1.53 -20.96
C MET A 208 17.46 -1.49 -20.71
N SER A 209 17.94 -0.52 -19.93
CA SER A 209 19.37 -0.41 -19.61
C SER A 209 19.92 -1.62 -18.86
N TYR A 210 19.12 -2.28 -18.02
CA TYR A 210 19.53 -3.51 -17.35
C TYR A 210 19.86 -4.64 -18.34
N GLY A 211 19.17 -4.72 -19.48
CA GLY A 211 19.46 -5.71 -20.52
C GLY A 211 20.81 -5.51 -21.21
N TYR A 212 21.34 -4.28 -21.23
CA TYR A 212 22.65 -3.97 -21.80
C TYR A 212 23.81 -4.22 -20.82
N VAL A 213 23.56 -4.19 -19.51
CA VAL A 213 24.59 -4.40 -18.48
C VAL A 213 24.84 -5.89 -18.23
N SER A 214 23.89 -6.76 -18.60
CA SER A 214 24.01 -8.21 -18.49
C SER A 214 24.54 -8.92 -19.76
N GLY A 215 25.09 -8.16 -20.72
CA GLY A 215 25.64 -8.66 -22.00
C GLY A 215 27.15 -8.60 -22.07
#